data_AF-A0A9E3SBF1-F1
#
_entry.id   AF-A0A9E3SBF1-F1
#
_cell.length_a   1.000
_cell.length_b   1.000
_cell.length_c   1.000
_cell.angle_alpha   90.00
_cell.angle_beta   90.00
_cell.angle_gamma   90.00
#
_symmetry.space_group_name_H-M   'P 1'
#
loop_
_entity.id
_entity.type
_entity.pdbx_description
1 polymer ?
#
loop_
_entity_poly.entity_id
_entity_poly.type
_entity_poly.pdbx_seq_one_letter_code
_entity_poly.pdbx_strand_id
1 'polypeptide(L)' 'KLFGVFYPHFYDAYNEAWPMEKGWQQRVDLCNLYPLLVHVNLFGGAYARQLEASLGKYVS' A
#
# COMPACT_ATOMS: atom_id res chain seq x y z
N LYS A 1 -1.89 -3.14 -3.26
CA LYS A 1 -0.73 -4.00 -2.87
C LYS A 1 0.52 -3.39 -3.47
N LEU A 2 1.58 -3.21 -2.68
CA LEU A 2 2.81 -2.54 -3.10
C LEU A 2 3.85 -3.56 -3.56
N PHE A 3 4.55 -3.26 -4.66
CA PHE A 3 5.65 -4.06 -5.24
C PHE A 3 5.35 -5.52 -5.62
N GLY A 4 4.09 -5.96 -5.58
CA GLY A 4 3.69 -7.29 -6.06
C GLY A 4 4.25 -8.47 -5.26
N VAL A 5 4.76 -8.24 -4.04
CA VAL A 5 5.46 -9.25 -3.23
C VAL A 5 4.56 -10.43 -2.82
N PHE A 6 3.26 -10.17 -2.63
CA PHE A 6 2.30 -11.16 -2.14
C PHE A 6 1.15 -11.39 -3.11
N TYR A 7 0.94 -12.66 -3.46
CA TYR A 7 -0.18 -13.15 -4.25
C TYR A 7 -1.53 -13.06 -3.49
N PRO A 8 -2.69 -13.15 -4.17
CA PRO A 8 -4.00 -13.17 -3.51
C PRO A 8 -4.14 -14.20 -2.38
N HIS A 9 -3.70 -15.44 -2.62
CA HIS A 9 -3.82 -16.54 -1.67
C HIS A 9 -3.19 -16.27 -0.29
N PHE A 10 -2.15 -15.42 -0.24
CA PHE A 10 -1.54 -15.02 1.03
C PHE A 10 -2.53 -14.28 1.93
N TYR A 11 -3.30 -13.35 1.35
CA TYR A 11 -4.26 -12.53 2.08
C TYR A 11 -5.49 -13.37 2.46
N ASP A 12 -5.87 -14.33 1.62
CA ASP A 12 -6.97 -15.25 1.90
C ASP A 12 -6.64 -16.12 3.11
N ALA A 13 -5.47 -16.78 3.10
CA ALA A 13 -5.01 -17.61 4.21
C ALA A 13 -4.78 -16.79 5.50
N TYR A 14 -4.24 -15.58 5.40
CA TYR A 14 -4.08 -14.69 6.55
C TYR A 14 -5.44 -14.32 7.15
N ASN A 15 -6.43 -13.97 6.32
CA ASN A 15 -7.75 -13.57 6.78
C ASN A 15 -8.58 -14.73 7.36
N GLU A 16 -8.30 -15.98 6.96
CA GLU A 16 -8.86 -17.18 7.57
C GLU A 16 -8.30 -17.42 8.99
N ALA A 17 -6.99 -17.30 9.16
CA ALA A 17 -6.33 -17.51 10.45
C ALA A 17 -6.50 -16.32 11.42
N TRP A 18 -6.52 -15.10 10.90
CA TRP A 18 -6.66 -13.85 11.63
C TRP A 18 -7.45 -12.82 10.79
N PRO A 19 -8.78 -12.74 10.98
CA PRO A 19 -9.62 -11.83 10.22
C PRO A 19 -9.17 -10.38 10.32
N MET A 20 -8.92 -9.76 9.17
CA MET A 20 -8.55 -8.36 9.10
C MET A 20 -9.76 -7.47 9.39
N GLU A 21 -9.48 -6.35 10.03
CA GLU A 21 -10.50 -5.35 10.37
C GLU A 21 -11.30 -4.88 9.16
N LYS A 22 -12.57 -4.54 9.41
CA LYS A 22 -13.44 -4.00 8.37
C LYS A 22 -12.77 -2.79 7.70
N GLY A 23 -12.84 -2.79 6.37
CA GLY A 23 -12.30 -1.69 5.57
C GLY A 23 -10.76 -1.68 5.43
N TRP A 24 -10.06 -2.77 5.78
CA TRP A 24 -8.59 -2.81 5.67
C TRP A 24 -8.09 -2.55 4.25
N GLN A 25 -8.82 -3.02 3.24
CA GLN A 25 -8.47 -2.88 1.82
C GLN A 25 -8.38 -1.41 1.39
N GLN A 26 -9.28 -0.57 1.91
CA GLN A 26 -9.31 0.87 1.65
C GLN A 26 -8.13 1.58 2.30
N ARG A 27 -7.59 1.04 3.40
CA ARG A 27 -6.43 1.60 4.11
C ARG A 27 -5.09 1.12 3.55
N VAL A 28 -5.07 0.14 2.64
CA VAL A 28 -3.82 -0.39 2.06
C VAL A 28 -2.98 0.71 1.42
N ASP A 29 -3.61 1.60 0.65
CA ASP A 29 -2.88 2.68 -0.03
C ASP A 29 -2.33 3.71 0.97
N LEU A 30 -3.05 3.99 2.06
CA LEU A 30 -2.58 4.83 3.15
C LEU A 30 -1.36 4.21 3.86
N CYS A 31 -1.43 2.92 4.17
CA CYS A 31 -0.31 2.18 4.76
C CYS A 31 0.91 2.13 3.82
N ASN A 32 0.71 2.16 2.51
CA ASN A 32 1.78 2.16 1.52
C ASN A 32 2.51 3.51 1.39
N LEU A 33 1.99 4.61 1.96
CA LEU A 33 2.64 5.92 1.87
C LEU A 33 4.02 5.92 2.55
N TYR A 34 4.15 5.30 3.72
CA TYR A 34 5.44 5.21 4.42
C TYR A 34 6.53 4.47 3.61
N PRO A 35 6.32 3.23 3.13
CA PRO A 35 7.31 2.56 2.30
C PRO A 35 7.54 3.28 0.96
N LEU A 36 6.54 3.94 0.38
CA LEU A 36 6.74 4.77 -0.81
C LEU A 36 7.66 5.95 -0.53
N LEU A 37 7.50 6.66 0.59
CA LEU A 37 8.38 7.75 1.01
C LEU A 37 9.83 7.26 1.18
N VAL A 38 10.03 6.09 1.76
CA VAL A 38 11.36 5.46 1.84
C VAL A 38 11.94 5.24 0.43
N HIS A 39 11.13 4.74 -0.52
CA HIS A 39 11.60 4.54 -1.90
C HIS A 39 11.84 5.84 -2.65
N VAL A 40 11.07 6.91 -2.37
CA VAL A 40 11.35 8.25 -2.89
C VAL A 40 12.73 8.71 -2.40
N ASN A 41 13.01 8.54 -1.11
CA ASN A 41 14.30 8.93 -0.54
C ASN A 41 15.48 8.12 -1.11
N LEU A 42 15.27 6.83 -1.41
CA LEU A 42 16.33 5.93 -1.90
C LEU A 42 16.52 5.96 -3.41
N PHE A 43 15.45 6.15 -4.19
CA PHE A 43 15.44 5.91 -5.65
C PHE A 43 14.84 7.06 -6.47
N GLY A 44 14.19 8.05 -5.82
CA GLY A 44 13.76 9.28 -6.47
C GLY A 44 12.50 9.16 -7.35
N GLY A 45 12.52 9.88 -8.47
CA GLY A 45 11.32 10.46 -9.11
C GLY A 45 10.22 9.52 -9.59
N ALA A 46 10.50 8.24 -9.89
CA ALA A 46 9.45 7.28 -10.25
C ALA A 46 8.50 7.01 -9.07
N TYR A 47 9.06 6.91 -7.87
CA TYR A 47 8.29 6.68 -6.64
C TYR A 47 7.57 7.94 -6.16
N ALA A 48 8.08 9.13 -6.50
CA ALA A 48 7.43 10.40 -6.14
C ALA A 48 6.09 10.54 -6.86
N ARG A 49 6.04 10.23 -8.17
CA ARG A 49 4.78 10.20 -8.93
C ARG A 49 3.79 9.18 -8.38
N GLN A 50 4.28 8.02 -7.96
CA GLN A 50 3.43 6.98 -7.35
C GLN A 50 2.87 7.43 -5.99
N LEU A 51 3.68 8.15 -5.20
CA LEU A 51 3.27 8.73 -3.92
C LEU A 51 2.18 9.80 -4.14
N GLU A 52 2.38 10.73 -5.08
CA GLU A 52 1.41 11.78 -5.43
C GLU A 52 0.06 11.19 -5.87
N ALA A 53 0.09 10.17 -6.75
CA ALA A 53 -1.13 9.49 -7.17
C ALA A 53 -1.87 8.78 -6.02
N SER A 54 -1.13 8.29 -5.01
CA SER A 54 -1.72 7.68 -3.82
C SER A 54 -2.29 8.73 -2.86
N LEU A 55 -1.60 9.86 -2.68
CA LEU A 55 -2.04 10.98 -1.85
C LEU A 55 -3.29 11.69 -2.42
N GLY A 56 -3.42 11.80 -3.74
CA GLY A 56 -4.58 12.39 -4.39
C GLY A 56 -5.92 11.68 -4.08
N LYS A 57 -5.88 10.47 -3.49
CA LYS A 57 -7.08 9.78 -2.99
C LYS A 57 -7.57 10.30 -1.63
N TYR A 58 -6.72 11.04 -0.91
CA TYR A 58 -6.94 11.44 0.49
C TYR A 58 -6.95 12.96 0.68
N VAL A 59 -6.44 13.72 -0.27
CA VAL A 59 -6.33 15.18 -0.21
C VAL A 59 -7.11 15.77 -1.39
N SER A 60 -8.06 16.67 -1.08
CA SER A 60 -8.91 17.37 -2.05
C SER A 60 -8.25 18.65 -2.56
#